data_AF-A0A1M5HPK2-F1
#
_entry.id   AF-A0A1M5HPK2-F1
#
_cell.length_a   1.000
_cell.length_b   1.000
_cell.length_c   1.000
_cell.angle_alpha   90.00
_cell.angle_beta   90.00
_cell.angle_gamma   90.00
#
_symmetry.space_group_name_H-M   'P 1'
#
loop_
_entity.id
_entity.type
_entity.pdbx_description
1 polymer ?
#
loop_
_entity_poly.entity_id
_entity_poly.type
_entity_poly.pdbx_seq_one_letter_code
_entity_poly.pdbx_strand_id
1 'polypeptide(L)'
;METRTRIITIFTYIVRALLAYVYIPHGLEKLYTKINVQEYIDFKLGQDFIDFYLIWEKSGYIWVIGIAQFLGGLLLLFKRTYLFGAVCLLPVSIGMFFCHIFISHAQDFLIFDALVLILNLYLILLHFKSLKSTFFKPQNSWI
;
A
#
# COMPACT_ATOMS: atom_id res chain seq x y z
N MET A 1 11.57 15.67 26.58
CA MET A 1 10.32 15.05 26.06
C MET A 1 9.89 15.65 24.72
N GLU A 2 10.07 16.95 24.51
CA GLU A 2 9.66 17.68 23.30
C GLU A 2 10.43 17.26 22.03
N THR A 3 11.74 17.09 22.10
CA THR A 3 12.60 16.72 20.96
C THR A 3 12.25 15.35 20.37
N ARG A 4 11.96 14.34 21.22
CA ARG A 4 11.55 12.99 20.79
C ARG A 4 10.25 13.02 19.99
N THR A 5 9.29 13.82 20.45
CA THR A 5 7.98 13.98 19.79
C THR A 5 8.13 14.68 18.44
N ARG A 6 9.04 15.66 18.34
CA ARG A 6 9.34 16.36 17.09
C ARG A 6 10.01 15.46 16.05
N ILE A 7 10.97 14.63 16.47
CA ILE A 7 11.64 13.66 15.58
C ILE A 7 10.64 12.65 15.02
N ILE A 8 9.79 12.06 15.87
CA ILE A 8 8.74 11.11 15.43
C ILE A 8 7.80 11.78 14.44
N THR A 9 7.42 13.03 14.70
CA THR A 9 6.52 13.79 13.83
C THR A 9 7.16 14.00 12.45
N ILE A 10 8.41 14.47 12.39
CA ILE A 10 9.13 14.69 11.12
C ILE A 10 9.27 13.37 10.36
N PHE A 11 9.72 12.32 11.04
CA PHE A 11 9.85 10.99 10.44
C PHE A 11 8.51 10.50 9.87
N THR A 12 7.40 10.68 10.59
CA THR A 12 6.06 10.33 10.11
C THR A 12 5.69 11.10 8.84
N TYR A 13 6.02 12.39 8.73
CA TYR A 13 5.79 13.15 7.49
C TYR A 13 6.62 12.60 6.32
N ILE A 14 7.89 12.25 6.57
CA ILE A 14 8.77 11.68 5.55
C ILE A 14 8.20 10.33 5.07
N VAL A 15 7.84 9.44 5.99
CA VAL A 15 7.25 8.13 5.66
C VAL A 15 5.96 8.30 4.85
N ARG A 16 5.08 9.23 5.25
CA ARG A 16 3.84 9.53 4.52
C ARG A 16 4.12 10.04 3.11
N ALA A 17 5.10 10.93 2.95
CA ALA A 17 5.49 11.46 1.65
C ALA A 17 6.08 10.37 0.74
N LEU A 18 6.95 9.51 1.28
CA LEU A 18 7.53 8.38 0.54
C LEU A 18 6.46 7.38 0.11
N LEU A 19 5.57 6.98 1.01
CA LEU A 19 4.48 6.07 0.67
C LEU A 19 3.52 6.69 -0.35
N ALA A 20 3.17 7.97 -0.21
CA ALA A 20 2.35 8.67 -1.21
C ALA A 20 3.06 8.71 -2.58
N TYR A 21 4.36 8.98 -2.60
CA TYR A 21 5.18 8.96 -3.81
C TYR A 21 5.23 7.59 -4.48
N VAL A 22 5.16 6.49 -3.72
CA VAL A 22 5.08 5.13 -4.28
C VAL A 22 3.67 4.83 -4.80
N TYR A 23 2.64 5.04 -3.99
CA TYR A 23 1.29 4.59 -4.33
C TYR A 23 0.61 5.42 -5.42
N ILE A 24 0.82 6.74 -5.45
CA ILE A 24 0.11 7.61 -6.39
C ILE A 24 0.51 7.31 -7.84
N PRO A 25 1.81 7.27 -8.22
CA PRO A 25 2.21 6.97 -9.59
C PRO A 25 1.82 5.55 -10.01
N HIS A 26 2.08 4.52 -9.19
CA HIS A 26 1.71 3.15 -9.51
C HIS A 26 0.19 2.93 -9.57
N GLY A 27 -0.58 3.70 -8.81
CA GLY A 27 -2.03 3.73 -8.90
C GLY A 27 -2.50 4.33 -10.23
N LEU A 28 -1.93 5.48 -10.63
CA LEU A 28 -2.23 6.11 -11.92
C LEU A 28 -1.84 5.23 -13.11
N GLU A 29 -0.66 4.63 -13.05
CA GLU A 29 -0.16 3.70 -14.07
C GLU A 29 -1.16 2.58 -14.32
N LYS A 30 -1.69 1.94 -13.26
CA LYS A 30 -2.70 0.88 -13.36
C LYS A 30 -4.05 1.36 -13.94
N LEU A 31 -4.34 2.67 -13.89
CA LEU A 31 -5.58 3.25 -14.41
C LEU A 31 -5.50 3.67 -15.87
N TYR A 32 -4.32 4.10 -16.32
CA TYR A 32 -4.15 4.72 -17.64
C TYR A 32 -3.25 3.93 -18.59
N THR A 33 -2.38 3.08 -18.06
CA THR A 33 -1.39 2.33 -18.84
C THR A 33 -1.81 0.87 -18.95
N LYS A 34 -1.74 0.32 -20.16
CA LYS A 34 -1.92 -1.11 -20.38
C LYS A 34 -0.66 -1.87 -20.01
N ILE A 35 -0.80 -3.10 -19.54
CA ILE A 35 0.32 -3.96 -19.19
C ILE A 35 1.18 -4.19 -20.45
N ASN A 36 2.45 -3.78 -20.39
CA ASN A 36 3.43 -4.08 -21.41
C ASN A 36 4.16 -5.38 -21.05
N VAL A 37 3.74 -6.50 -21.63
CA VAL A 37 4.33 -7.83 -21.35
C VAL A 37 5.85 -7.85 -21.52
N GLN A 38 6.40 -7.10 -22.48
CA GLN A 38 7.84 -7.06 -22.73
C GLN A 38 8.62 -6.55 -21.51
N GLU A 39 8.07 -5.56 -20.79
CA GLU A 39 8.69 -5.00 -19.61
C GLU A 39 8.86 -6.06 -18.50
N TYR A 40 7.84 -6.90 -18.30
CA TYR A 40 7.90 -7.98 -17.31
C TYR A 40 8.91 -9.08 -17.70
N ILE A 41 9.06 -9.34 -19.00
CA ILE A 41 10.07 -10.25 -19.54
C ILE A 41 11.48 -9.67 -19.31
N ASP A 42 11.67 -8.38 -19.55
CA ASP A 42 12.95 -7.68 -19.35
C ASP A 42 13.36 -7.68 -17.86
N PHE A 43 12.37 -7.59 -16.95
CA PHE A 43 12.56 -7.77 -15.51
C PHE A 43 12.72 -9.23 -15.05
N LYS A 44 12.72 -10.20 -15.99
CA LYS A 44 12.86 -11.65 -15.73
C LYS A 44 11.80 -12.19 -14.76
N LEU A 45 10.59 -11.66 -14.83
CA LEU A 45 9.46 -12.15 -14.04
C LEU A 45 8.93 -13.46 -14.64
N GLY A 46 8.54 -14.40 -13.77
CA GLY A 46 8.03 -15.70 -14.20
C GLY A 46 6.72 -15.61 -14.99
N GLN A 47 6.49 -16.56 -15.89
CA GLN A 47 5.28 -16.60 -16.73
C GLN A 47 3.99 -16.59 -15.90
N ASP A 48 3.97 -17.31 -14.76
CA ASP A 48 2.82 -17.37 -13.86
C ASP A 48 2.42 -15.98 -13.33
N PHE A 49 3.39 -15.11 -13.08
CA PHE A 49 3.13 -13.74 -12.64
C PHE A 49 2.54 -12.89 -13.76
N ILE A 50 3.06 -13.04 -14.98
CA ILE A 50 2.57 -12.33 -16.17
C ILE A 50 1.12 -12.74 -16.44
N ASP A 51 0.83 -14.03 -16.45
CA ASP A 51 -0.52 -14.57 -16.72
C ASP A 51 -1.52 -14.08 -15.66
N PHE A 52 -1.11 -14.09 -14.38
CA PHE A 52 -1.91 -13.55 -13.29
C PHE A 52 -2.24 -12.06 -13.47
N TYR A 53 -1.24 -11.24 -13.82
CA TYR A 53 -1.44 -9.80 -14.06
C TYR A 53 -2.32 -9.53 -15.28
N LEU A 54 -2.18 -10.31 -16.35
CA LEU A 54 -3.02 -10.19 -17.56
C LEU A 54 -4.49 -10.56 -17.28
N ILE A 55 -4.75 -11.54 -16.42
CA ILE A 55 -6.12 -11.86 -15.97
C ILE A 55 -6.72 -10.67 -15.21
N TRP A 56 -5.94 -10.01 -14.36
CA TRP A 56 -6.38 -8.82 -13.62
C TRP A 56 -6.68 -7.63 -14.53
N GLU A 57 -5.88 -7.42 -15.57
CA GLU A 57 -6.17 -6.40 -16.57
C GLU A 57 -7.43 -6.73 -17.36
N LYS A 58 -7.55 -7.95 -17.88
CA LYS A 58 -8.71 -8.37 -18.68
C LYS A 58 -10.03 -8.34 -17.89
N SER A 59 -9.99 -8.65 -16.61
CA SER A 59 -11.16 -8.58 -15.71
C SER A 59 -11.48 -7.18 -15.21
N GLY A 60 -10.61 -6.19 -15.45
CA GLY A 60 -10.72 -4.83 -14.91
C GLY A 60 -10.39 -4.73 -13.42
N TYR A 61 -9.98 -5.83 -12.77
CA TYR A 61 -9.59 -5.82 -11.36
C TYR A 61 -8.35 -4.95 -11.11
N ILE A 62 -7.48 -4.81 -12.12
CA ILE A 62 -6.31 -3.91 -12.05
C ILE A 62 -6.72 -2.45 -11.77
N TRP A 63 -7.89 -2.01 -12.25
CA TRP A 63 -8.42 -0.67 -11.99
C TRP A 63 -8.88 -0.52 -10.55
N VAL A 64 -9.45 -1.56 -9.94
CA VAL A 64 -9.84 -1.55 -8.53
C VAL A 64 -8.60 -1.34 -7.65
N ILE A 65 -7.53 -2.07 -7.95
CA ILE A 65 -6.23 -1.91 -7.27
C ILE A 65 -5.68 -0.51 -7.53
N GLY A 66 -5.71 -0.04 -8.78
CA GLY A 66 -5.22 1.29 -9.17
C GLY A 66 -5.94 2.43 -8.44
N ILE A 67 -7.28 2.38 -8.35
CA ILE A 67 -8.10 3.35 -7.61
C ILE A 67 -7.75 3.30 -6.13
N ALA A 68 -7.64 2.12 -5.53
CA ALA A 68 -7.30 1.97 -4.12
C ALA A 68 -5.89 2.53 -3.81
N GLN A 69 -4.91 2.26 -4.68
CA GLN A 69 -3.55 2.81 -4.56
C GLN A 69 -3.55 4.33 -4.71
N PHE A 70 -4.21 4.85 -5.75
CA PHE A 70 -4.23 6.28 -6.05
C PHE A 70 -4.93 7.08 -4.95
N LEU A 71 -6.17 6.71 -4.61
CA LEU A 71 -6.94 7.40 -3.57
C LEU A 71 -6.30 7.21 -2.19
N GLY A 72 -5.86 6.00 -1.86
CA GLY A 72 -5.15 5.70 -0.62
C GLY A 72 -3.88 6.53 -0.47
N GLY A 73 -3.08 6.64 -1.55
CA GLY A 73 -1.88 7.45 -1.61
C GLY A 73 -2.15 8.94 -1.43
N LEU A 74 -3.20 9.48 -2.08
CA LEU A 74 -3.63 10.88 -1.88
C LEU A 74 -4.02 11.17 -0.44
N LEU A 75 -4.73 10.23 0.22
CA LEU A 75 -5.14 10.38 1.62
C LEU A 75 -3.94 10.49 2.57
N LEU A 76 -2.78 9.92 2.23
CA LEU A 76 -1.55 10.02 3.04
C LEU A 76 -1.00 11.45 3.11
N LEU A 77 -1.26 12.30 2.11
CA LEU A 77 -0.75 13.67 2.04
C LEU A 77 -1.39 14.58 3.11
N PHE A 78 -2.67 14.38 3.42
CA PHE A 78 -3.37 15.24 4.37
C PHE A 78 -3.24 14.75 5.82
N LYS A 79 -2.98 15.69 6.74
CA LYS A 79 -2.76 15.40 8.17
C LYS A 79 -3.95 14.72 8.86
N ARG A 80 -5.18 14.92 8.36
CA ARG A 80 -6.39 14.38 8.98
C ARG A 80 -6.75 12.98 8.46
N THR A 81 -6.39 12.65 7.22
CA THR A 81 -6.87 11.44 6.53
C THR A 81 -5.82 10.35 6.40
N TYR A 82 -4.55 10.62 6.70
CA TYR A 82 -3.48 9.65 6.44
C TYR A 82 -3.67 8.31 7.15
N LEU A 83 -4.27 8.29 8.34
CA LEU A 83 -4.53 7.02 9.01
C LEU A 83 -5.56 6.17 8.23
N PHE A 84 -6.61 6.81 7.73
CA PHE A 84 -7.60 6.15 6.89
C PHE A 84 -6.96 5.66 5.59
N GLY A 85 -6.14 6.50 4.94
CA GLY A 85 -5.35 6.11 3.77
C GLY A 85 -4.46 4.90 4.03
N ALA A 86 -3.72 4.88 5.15
CA ALA A 86 -2.84 3.77 5.53
C ALA A 86 -3.62 2.46 5.72
N VAL A 87 -4.78 2.52 6.39
CA VAL A 87 -5.67 1.36 6.57
C VAL A 87 -6.24 0.86 5.25
N CYS A 88 -6.69 1.76 4.36
CA CYS A 88 -7.17 1.40 3.02
C CYS A 88 -6.08 0.76 2.16
N LEU A 89 -4.84 1.23 2.29
CA LEU A 89 -3.68 0.71 1.56
C LEU A 89 -3.18 -0.63 2.11
N LEU A 90 -3.46 -0.96 3.37
CA LEU A 90 -2.97 -2.19 4.01
C LEU A 90 -3.27 -3.48 3.22
N PRO A 91 -4.51 -3.78 2.80
CA PRO A 91 -4.78 -4.98 1.99
C PRO A 91 -4.04 -4.96 0.66
N VAL A 92 -3.82 -3.78 0.07
CA VAL A 92 -3.05 -3.64 -1.18
C VAL A 92 -1.55 -3.92 -0.93
N SER A 93 -0.96 -3.36 0.13
CA SER A 93 0.43 -3.62 0.51
C SER A 93 0.68 -5.10 0.76
N ILE A 94 -0.25 -5.76 1.46
CA ILE A 94 -0.20 -7.19 1.74
C ILE A 94 -0.30 -7.99 0.44
N GLY A 95 -1.22 -7.61 -0.45
CA GLY A 95 -1.38 -8.25 -1.75
C GLY A 95 -0.12 -8.18 -2.59
N MET A 96 0.51 -6.99 -2.70
CA MET A 96 1.77 -6.81 -3.45
C MET A 96 2.88 -7.71 -2.88
N PHE A 97 3.08 -7.66 -1.55
CA PHE A 97 4.08 -8.48 -0.87
C PHE A 97 3.88 -9.99 -1.10
N PHE A 98 2.64 -10.47 -0.97
CA PHE A 98 2.35 -11.89 -1.20
C PHE A 98 2.40 -12.31 -2.67
N CYS A 99 2.11 -11.40 -3.61
CA CYS A 99 2.33 -11.68 -5.04
C CYS A 99 3.82 -11.96 -5.31
N HIS A 100 4.73 -11.22 -4.68
CA HIS A 100 6.16 -11.44 -4.83
C HIS A 100 6.69 -12.65 -4.05
N ILE A 101 6.08 -13.00 -2.91
CA ILE A 101 6.43 -14.23 -2.18
C ILE A 101 6.00 -15.48 -2.96
N PHE A 102 4.75 -15.52 -3.43
CA PHE A 102 4.14 -16.76 -3.90
C PHE A 102 4.11 -16.94 -5.42
N ILE A 103 4.24 -15.86 -6.20
CA ILE A 103 4.04 -15.91 -7.65
C ILE A 103 5.31 -15.51 -8.40
N SER A 104 5.80 -14.29 -8.21
CA SER A 104 6.93 -13.81 -9.04
C SER A 104 8.31 -14.25 -8.54
N HIS A 105 8.45 -14.51 -7.23
CA HIS A 105 9.72 -14.84 -6.56
C HIS A 105 10.87 -13.85 -6.82
N ALA A 106 10.55 -12.64 -7.28
CA ALA A 106 11.54 -11.64 -7.63
C ALA A 106 12.04 -10.92 -6.36
N GLN A 107 13.30 -11.15 -6.00
CA GLN A 107 13.86 -10.70 -4.72
C GLN A 107 13.90 -9.17 -4.58
N ASP A 108 14.26 -8.45 -5.64
CA ASP A 108 14.36 -6.99 -5.60
C ASP A 108 13.01 -6.34 -5.30
N PHE A 109 11.96 -6.79 -5.97
CA PHE A 109 10.59 -6.33 -5.74
C PHE A 109 10.04 -6.78 -4.39
N LEU A 110 10.41 -7.99 -3.93
CA LEU A 110 10.01 -8.48 -2.61
C LEU A 110 10.53 -7.58 -1.48
N ILE A 111 11.80 -7.16 -1.55
CA ILE A 111 12.40 -6.26 -0.54
C ILE A 111 11.71 -4.90 -0.56
N PHE A 112 11.43 -4.38 -1.75
CA PHE A 112 10.70 -3.12 -1.92
C PHE A 112 9.30 -3.19 -1.31
N ASP A 113 8.53 -4.24 -1.61
CA ASP A 113 7.19 -4.43 -1.07
C ASP A 113 7.18 -4.64 0.45
N ALA A 114 8.18 -5.37 0.98
CA ALA A 114 8.36 -5.53 2.41
C ALA A 114 8.58 -4.18 3.10
N LEU A 115 9.43 -3.32 2.53
CA LEU A 115 9.69 -1.97 3.05
C LEU A 115 8.41 -1.13 3.03
N VAL A 116 7.68 -1.14 1.91
CA VAL A 116 6.40 -0.43 1.77
C VAL A 116 5.38 -0.91 2.81
N LEU A 117 5.27 -2.22 3.01
CA LEU A 117 4.37 -2.81 4.00
C LEU A 117 4.76 -2.42 5.44
N ILE A 118 6.05 -2.50 5.79
CA ILE A 118 6.56 -2.13 7.12
C ILE A 118 6.28 -0.65 7.40
N LEU A 119 6.54 0.23 6.43
CA LEU A 119 6.27 1.66 6.56
C LEU A 119 4.78 1.95 6.71
N ASN A 120 3.92 1.24 5.98
CA ASN A 120 2.48 1.40 6.12
C ASN A 120 1.98 0.89 7.49
N LEU A 121 2.47 -0.26 7.94
CA LEU A 121 2.21 -0.79 9.28
C LEU A 121 2.69 0.17 10.38
N TYR A 122 3.85 0.80 10.21
CA TYR A 122 4.34 1.83 11.13
C TYR A 122 3.30 2.95 11.31
N LEU A 123 2.73 3.48 10.22
CA LEU A 123 1.71 4.53 10.29
C LEU A 123 0.46 4.10 11.06
N ILE A 124 0.02 2.85 10.88
CA ILE A 124 -1.15 2.30 11.58
C ILE A 124 -0.84 2.06 13.06
N LEU A 125 0.33 1.47 13.35
CA LEU A 125 0.73 1.11 14.71
C LEU A 125 0.97 2.32 15.61
N LEU A 126 1.39 3.46 15.06
CA LEU A 126 1.45 4.74 15.78
C LEU A 126 0.11 5.11 16.43
N HIS A 127 -1.01 4.72 15.81
CA HIS A 127 -2.36 5.01 16.30
C HIS A 127 -3.06 3.80 16.90
N PHE A 128 -2.36 2.68 17.10
CA PHE A 128 -2.97 1.42 17.54
C PHE A 128 -3.80 1.57 18.82
N LYS A 129 -3.34 2.37 19.79
CA LYS A 129 -4.10 2.65 21.02
C LYS A 129 -5.43 3.35 20.74
N SER A 130 -5.45 4.29 19.80
CA SER A 130 -6.66 5.01 19.36
C SER A 130 -7.61 4.08 18.60
N LEU A 131 -7.08 3.29 17.65
CA LEU A 131 -7.86 2.28 16.92
C LEU A 131 -8.46 1.26 17.86
N LYS A 132 -7.67 0.69 18.78
CA LYS A 132 -8.15 -0.31 19.74
C LYS A 132 -9.31 0.22 20.58
N SER A 133 -9.19 1.44 21.07
CA SER A 133 -10.23 2.12 21.84
C SER A 133 -11.49 2.41 21.02
N THR A 134 -11.37 2.59 19.71
CA THR A 134 -12.51 2.91 18.85
C THR A 134 -13.24 1.66 18.38
N PHE A 135 -12.51 0.63 17.93
CA PHE A 135 -13.08 -0.57 17.33
C PHE A 135 -13.39 -1.69 18.32
N PHE A 136 -12.68 -1.76 19.46
CA PHE A 136 -12.84 -2.86 20.43
C PHE A 136 -13.42 -2.39 21.76
N LYS A 137 -14.10 -1.23 21.78
CA LYS A 137 -14.91 -0.85 22.94
C LYS A 137 -16.12 -1.79 23.01
N PRO A 138 -16.38 -2.43 24.15
CA PRO A 138 -17.60 -3.21 24.32
C PRO A 138 -18.79 -2.28 24.12
N GLN A 139 -19.67 -2.63 23.19
CA GLN A 139 -20.92 -1.91 22.97
C GLN A 139 -22.02 -2.60 23.79
N ASN A 140 -22.81 -1.80 24.51
CA ASN A 140 -23.95 -2.30 25.28
C ASN A 140 -25.15 -2.65 24.37
N SER A 141 -25.08 -2.30 23.10
CA SER A 141 -26.15 -2.34 22.10
C SER A 141 -25.53 -2.61 20.74
N TRP A 142 -26.25 -3.31 19.85
CA TRP A 142 -25.82 -3.59 18.47
C TRP A 142 -26.02 -2.40 17.52
N ILE A 143 -26.56 -1.28 18.04
CA ILE A 143 -26.85 -0.01 17.36
C ILE A 143 -26.56 1.14 18.33
#